data_AF-A0A969MVS4-F1
#
_entry.id   AF-A0A969MVS4-F1
#
_cell.length_a   1.000
_cell.length_b   1.000
_cell.length_c   1.000
_cell.angle_alpha   90.00
_cell.angle_beta   90.00
_cell.angle_gamma   90.00
#
_symmetry.space_group_name_H-M   'P 1'
#
loop_
_entity.id
_entity.type
_entity.pdbx_description
1 polymer ?
#
loop_
_entity_poly.entity_id
_entity_poly.type
_entity_poly.pdbx_seq_one_letter_code
_entity_poly.pdbx_strand_id
1 'polypeptide(L)'
;MPRSLRVRLESIATVKAAVHRSGYSSQRMLAEDLGIALSTLSNFLTGKPVDLAVFEEICGKLSLEPKQIAERQVEAAQTELQPAPVQPSTLQPDSQHDWGEAPDVSLFYDRVSELATLNGWIRQDRCRLIAILGMGGMGKTALSMKLAEQTQDEFELVIWRSLRNAPPVLDLLVNLVQFLSSQQEINLPDSIDGCVLRLIHYLRPDARC
;
A
#
# COMPACT_ATOMS: atom_id res chain seq x y z
N MET A 1 5.49 -19.24 -17.51
CA MET A 1 6.03 -19.24 -16.13
C MET A 1 5.74 -17.87 -15.54
N PRO A 2 4.97 -17.77 -14.44
CA PRO A 2 4.72 -16.50 -13.79
C PRO A 2 6.04 -15.98 -13.23
N ARG A 3 6.56 -14.89 -13.81
CA ARG A 3 7.86 -14.30 -13.43
C ARG A 3 7.77 -13.39 -12.21
N SER A 4 6.57 -13.08 -11.73
CA SER A 4 6.36 -12.13 -10.65
C SER A 4 5.92 -12.81 -9.36
N LEU A 5 6.62 -12.51 -8.26
CA LEU A 5 6.32 -12.96 -6.91
C LEU A 5 5.88 -11.77 -6.04
N ARG A 6 5.09 -12.00 -4.98
CA ARG A 6 4.71 -10.95 -4.03
C ARG A 6 4.90 -11.40 -2.58
N VAL A 7 5.11 -10.44 -1.69
CA VAL A 7 5.20 -10.68 -0.24
C VAL A 7 3.78 -10.90 0.29
N ARG A 8 3.57 -11.93 1.11
CA ARG A 8 2.28 -12.17 1.78
C ARG A 8 1.92 -11.00 2.68
N LEU A 9 0.64 -10.62 2.72
CA LEU A 9 0.15 -9.51 3.56
C LEU A 9 0.57 -9.66 5.03
N GLU A 10 0.42 -10.86 5.60
CA GLU A 10 0.85 -11.24 6.96
C GLU A 10 2.36 -11.00 7.24
N SER A 11 3.19 -11.04 6.20
CA SER A 11 4.66 -10.89 6.29
C SER A 11 5.14 -9.46 6.08
N ILE A 12 4.31 -8.54 5.57
CA ILE A 12 4.73 -7.16 5.21
C ILE A 12 5.38 -6.43 6.38
N ALA A 13 4.80 -6.53 7.60
CA ALA A 13 5.39 -5.92 8.79
C ALA A 13 6.78 -6.51 9.12
N THR A 14 6.94 -7.83 9.02
CA THR A 14 8.21 -8.54 9.25
C THR A 14 9.29 -8.12 8.26
N VAL A 15 8.92 -7.94 6.99
CA VAL A 15 9.81 -7.49 5.90
C VAL A 15 10.19 -6.02 6.07
N LYS A 16 9.23 -5.12 6.36
CA LYS A 16 9.54 -3.70 6.66
C LYS A 16 10.48 -3.57 7.86
N ALA A 17 10.25 -4.33 8.93
CA ALA A 17 11.15 -4.36 10.08
C ALA A 17 12.54 -4.95 9.74
N ALA A 18 12.64 -5.85 8.75
CA ALA A 18 13.93 -6.39 8.30
C ALA A 18 14.82 -5.32 7.65
N VAL A 19 14.25 -4.38 6.88
CA VAL A 19 14.99 -3.25 6.29
C VAL A 19 15.81 -2.51 7.34
N HIS A 20 15.20 -2.20 8.49
CA HIS A 20 15.89 -1.51 9.58
C HIS A 20 16.85 -2.43 10.37
N ARG A 21 16.52 -3.73 10.55
CA ARG A 21 17.45 -4.70 11.17
C ARG A 21 18.73 -4.92 10.34
N SER A 22 18.64 -4.82 9.01
CA SER A 22 19.79 -4.94 8.10
C SER A 22 20.59 -3.63 7.95
N GLY A 23 20.34 -2.62 8.79
CA GLY A 23 21.13 -1.39 8.86
C GLY A 23 20.69 -0.25 7.93
N TYR A 24 19.62 -0.43 7.15
CA TYR A 24 19.11 0.62 6.26
C TYR A 24 18.23 1.61 7.03
N SER A 25 18.60 2.89 6.98
CA SER A 25 17.83 3.98 7.59
C SER A 25 16.59 4.38 6.80
N SER A 26 16.49 3.97 5.52
CA SER A 26 15.34 4.23 4.66
C SER A 26 15.27 3.23 3.51
N GLN A 27 14.06 3.06 2.95
CA GLN A 27 13.84 2.27 1.73
C GLN A 27 14.72 2.76 0.57
N ARG A 28 14.92 4.08 0.45
CA ARG A 28 15.75 4.68 -0.60
C ARG A 28 17.20 4.18 -0.57
N MET A 29 17.80 4.07 0.62
CA MET A 29 19.17 3.58 0.77
C MET A 29 19.29 2.10 0.35
N LEU A 30 18.28 1.28 0.65
CA LEU A 30 18.21 -0.11 0.19
C LEU A 30 18.03 -0.21 -1.33
N ALA A 31 17.20 0.65 -1.94
CA ALA A 31 17.01 0.68 -3.39
C ALA A 31 18.29 1.10 -4.13
N GLU A 32 19.01 2.11 -3.62
CA GLU A 32 20.28 2.60 -4.18
C GLU A 32 21.40 1.54 -4.06
N ASP A 33 21.51 0.82 -2.94
CA ASP A 33 22.48 -0.27 -2.72
C ASP A 33 22.14 -1.59 -3.46
N LEU A 34 20.89 -1.75 -3.89
CA LEU A 34 20.45 -2.83 -4.79
C LEU A 34 20.48 -2.42 -6.27
N GLY A 35 20.73 -1.14 -6.60
CA GLY A 35 20.67 -0.64 -7.97
C GLY A 35 19.27 -0.70 -8.62
N ILE A 36 18.20 -0.86 -7.84
CA ILE A 36 16.81 -0.97 -8.34
C ILE A 36 16.04 0.33 -8.16
N ALA A 37 14.97 0.50 -8.93
CA ALA A 37 14.08 1.64 -8.75
C ALA A 37 13.37 1.58 -7.38
N LEU A 38 13.25 2.74 -6.72
CA LEU A 38 12.56 2.88 -5.43
C LEU A 38 11.10 2.40 -5.51
N SER A 39 10.44 2.57 -6.65
CA SER A 39 9.10 2.04 -6.92
C SER A 39 9.06 0.51 -6.89
N THR A 40 10.07 -0.18 -7.42
CA THR A 40 10.17 -1.65 -7.38
C THR A 40 10.35 -2.16 -5.96
N LEU A 41 11.18 -1.49 -5.16
CA LEU A 41 11.32 -1.82 -3.74
C LEU A 41 10.04 -1.50 -2.95
N SER A 42 9.39 -0.37 -3.22
CA SER A 42 8.10 -0.01 -2.60
C SER A 42 7.03 -1.05 -2.94
N ASN A 43 6.97 -1.54 -4.18
CA ASN A 43 6.08 -2.63 -4.58
C ASN A 43 6.33 -3.91 -3.75
N PHE A 44 7.58 -4.35 -3.61
CA PHE A 44 7.93 -5.49 -2.74
C PHE A 44 7.50 -5.26 -1.28
N LEU A 45 7.82 -4.09 -0.70
CA LEU A 45 7.48 -3.72 0.68
C LEU A 45 5.98 -3.42 0.92
N THR A 46 5.17 -3.38 -0.12
CA THR A 46 3.70 -3.22 -0.06
C THR A 46 2.94 -4.45 -0.54
N GLY A 47 3.61 -5.56 -0.82
CA GLY A 47 2.96 -6.80 -1.26
C GLY A 47 2.45 -6.76 -2.71
N LYS A 48 2.91 -5.81 -3.53
CA LYS A 48 2.66 -5.82 -4.99
C LYS A 48 3.62 -6.80 -5.69
N PRO A 49 3.25 -7.37 -6.85
CA PRO A 49 4.12 -8.28 -7.58
C PRO A 49 5.40 -7.58 -8.08
N VAL A 50 6.54 -8.24 -7.90
CA VAL A 50 7.85 -7.86 -8.45
C VAL A 50 8.49 -9.06 -9.14
N ASP A 51 9.42 -8.84 -10.07
CA ASP A 51 10.12 -9.95 -10.75
C ASP A 51 10.84 -10.86 -9.75
N LEU A 52 10.85 -12.17 -10.00
CA LEU A 52 11.44 -13.19 -9.15
C LEU A 52 12.91 -12.92 -8.84
N ALA A 53 13.71 -12.48 -9.82
CA ALA A 53 15.11 -12.18 -9.58
C ALA A 53 15.28 -11.03 -8.58
N VAL A 54 14.47 -9.97 -8.73
CA VAL A 54 14.45 -8.83 -7.80
C VAL A 54 13.90 -9.23 -6.43
N PHE A 55 12.90 -10.13 -6.38
CA PHE A 55 12.38 -10.67 -5.13
C PHE A 55 13.46 -11.41 -4.34
N GLU A 56 14.16 -12.34 -5.00
CA GLU A 56 15.24 -13.13 -4.38
C GLU A 56 16.42 -12.24 -3.94
N GLU A 57 16.78 -11.24 -4.74
CA GLU A 57 17.86 -10.29 -4.45
C GLU A 57 17.54 -9.42 -3.22
N ILE A 58 16.33 -8.85 -3.13
CA ILE A 58 15.89 -8.10 -1.94
C ILE A 58 15.86 -9.03 -0.71
N CYS A 59 15.35 -10.26 -0.84
CA CYS A 59 15.30 -11.22 0.26
C CYS A 59 16.70 -11.57 0.77
N GLY A 60 17.65 -11.86 -0.14
CA GLY A 60 19.02 -12.17 0.20
C GLY A 60 19.73 -11.01 0.92
N LYS A 61 19.51 -9.77 0.47
CA LYS A 61 20.07 -8.56 1.11
C LYS A 61 19.47 -8.28 2.50
N LEU A 62 18.21 -8.67 2.72
CA LEU A 62 17.51 -8.55 4.01
C LEU A 62 17.69 -9.77 4.94
N SER A 63 18.46 -10.79 4.52
CA SER A 63 18.60 -12.07 5.24
C SER A 63 17.25 -12.74 5.55
N LEU A 64 16.32 -12.66 4.60
CA LEU A 64 14.97 -13.23 4.68
C LEU A 64 14.86 -14.49 3.82
N GLU A 65 14.25 -15.54 4.38
CA GLU A 65 13.96 -16.77 3.64
C GLU A 65 12.77 -16.57 2.67
N PRO A 66 12.98 -16.58 1.33
CA PRO A 66 11.91 -16.26 0.37
C PRO A 66 10.68 -17.16 0.54
N LYS A 67 10.89 -18.43 0.90
CA LYS A 67 9.82 -19.43 1.10
C LYS A 67 8.87 -19.12 2.27
N GLN A 68 9.32 -18.32 3.24
CA GLN A 68 8.50 -17.95 4.41
C GLN A 68 7.61 -16.74 4.12
N ILE A 69 8.07 -15.81 3.27
CA ILE A 69 7.41 -14.53 3.02
C ILE A 69 6.76 -14.41 1.64
N ALA A 70 7.05 -15.32 0.70
CA ALA A 70 6.42 -15.35 -0.61
C ALA A 70 4.98 -15.89 -0.55
N GLU A 71 4.07 -15.19 -1.23
CA GLU A 71 2.76 -15.72 -1.58
C GLU A 71 2.92 -16.59 -2.84
N ARG A 72 3.00 -17.91 -2.64
CA ARG A 72 3.13 -18.86 -3.74
C ARG A 72 1.79 -18.95 -4.46
N GLN A 73 1.71 -18.41 -5.68
CA GLN A 73 0.57 -18.65 -6.55
C GLN A 73 0.41 -20.17 -6.77
N VAL A 74 -0.63 -20.74 -6.20
CA VAL A 74 -1.05 -22.12 -6.49
C VAL A 74 -1.91 -22.06 -7.75
N GLU A 75 -1.26 -22.01 -8.91
CA GLU A 75 -1.92 -22.41 -10.15
C GLU A 75 -2.26 -23.91 -10.06
N ALA A 76 -3.51 -24.24 -10.37
CA ALA A 76 -4.10 -25.51 -9.98
C ALA A 76 -3.56 -26.73 -10.78
N ALA A 77 -3.25 -27.80 -10.05
CA ALA A 77 -3.29 -29.18 -10.53
C ALA A 77 -3.89 -30.06 -9.42
N GLN A 78 -4.77 -30.99 -9.79
CA GLN A 78 -5.74 -31.63 -8.90
C GLN A 78 -5.20 -32.86 -8.14
N THR A 79 -6.04 -33.36 -7.20
CA THR A 79 -6.01 -34.68 -6.52
C THR A 79 -5.16 -34.72 -5.22
N GLU A 80 -5.63 -35.17 -4.03
CA GLU A 80 -6.87 -35.91 -3.67
C GLU A 80 -7.45 -35.63 -2.24
N LEU A 81 -8.75 -35.91 -2.10
CA LEU A 81 -9.61 -36.19 -0.91
C LEU A 81 -9.06 -36.10 0.54
N GLN A 82 -9.60 -35.15 1.33
CA GLN A 82 -10.39 -35.45 2.56
C GLN A 82 -11.10 -34.21 3.16
N PRO A 83 -12.36 -34.31 3.63
CA PRO A 83 -13.07 -33.20 4.24
C PRO A 83 -12.89 -33.14 5.77
N ALA A 84 -12.54 -31.96 6.28
CA ALA A 84 -12.61 -31.58 7.70
C ALA A 84 -13.46 -30.30 7.84
N PRO A 85 -14.13 -30.05 8.97
CA PRO A 85 -15.39 -29.31 8.98
C PRO A 85 -15.25 -27.83 8.63
N VAL A 86 -16.10 -27.41 7.70
CA VAL A 86 -16.19 -26.03 7.23
C VAL A 86 -16.68 -25.11 8.36
N GLN A 87 -15.80 -24.28 8.90
CA GLN A 87 -16.24 -23.08 9.59
C GLN A 87 -16.56 -22.02 8.53
N PRO A 88 -17.72 -21.35 8.58
CA PRO A 88 -18.01 -20.23 7.69
C PRO A 88 -17.16 -19.03 8.11
N SER A 89 -15.95 -18.92 7.56
CA SER A 89 -15.24 -17.65 7.51
C SER A 89 -16.09 -16.67 6.71
N THR A 90 -16.71 -15.74 7.42
CA THR A 90 -17.41 -14.61 6.82
C THR A 90 -16.47 -13.90 5.88
N LEU A 91 -16.80 -13.88 4.58
CA LEU A 91 -16.16 -13.03 3.59
C LEU A 91 -16.39 -11.58 3.99
N GLN A 92 -15.48 -11.01 4.77
CA GLN A 92 -15.36 -9.57 4.89
C GLN A 92 -14.91 -9.04 3.52
N PRO A 93 -15.44 -7.90 3.05
CA PRO A 93 -14.91 -7.26 1.86
C PRO A 93 -13.45 -6.87 2.14
N ASP A 94 -12.52 -7.37 1.31
CA ASP A 94 -11.10 -7.00 1.42
C ASP A 94 -10.96 -5.48 1.20
N SER A 95 -10.66 -4.76 2.29
CA SER A 95 -10.36 -3.33 2.24
C SER A 95 -9.04 -3.13 1.49
N GLN A 96 -9.12 -2.54 0.30
CA GLN A 96 -7.97 -2.46 -0.60
C GLN A 96 -7.16 -1.18 -0.29
N HIS A 97 -5.93 -1.38 0.17
CA HIS A 97 -5.05 -0.31 0.67
C HIS A 97 -3.83 -0.10 -0.22
N ASP A 98 -3.53 1.16 -0.58
CA ASP A 98 -2.28 1.54 -1.22
C ASP A 98 -1.52 2.58 -0.40
N TRP A 99 -0.61 2.08 0.42
CA TRP A 99 0.21 2.90 1.31
C TRP A 99 1.39 3.61 0.62
N GLY A 100 1.76 3.25 -0.62
CA GLY A 100 2.84 3.90 -1.39
C GLY A 100 4.13 4.17 -0.58
N GLU A 101 4.57 5.44 -0.56
CA GLU A 101 5.71 5.94 0.23
C GLU A 101 5.34 6.34 1.68
N ALA A 102 4.34 5.70 2.30
CA ALA A 102 3.96 5.99 3.68
C ALA A 102 5.15 5.80 4.64
N PRO A 103 5.45 6.75 5.55
CA PRO A 103 6.39 6.53 6.63
C PRO A 103 5.87 5.46 7.59
N ASP A 104 6.78 4.66 8.14
CA ASP A 104 6.47 3.76 9.25
C ASP A 104 6.12 4.57 10.51
N VAL A 105 5.00 4.22 11.16
CA VAL A 105 4.49 4.83 12.39
C VAL A 105 4.23 3.78 13.47
N SER A 106 4.94 2.65 13.41
CA SER A 106 4.99 1.62 14.46
C SER A 106 5.45 2.20 15.80
N LEU A 107 6.39 3.15 15.76
CA LEU A 107 6.77 3.99 16.90
C LEU A 107 6.15 5.38 16.74
N PHE A 108 5.12 5.65 17.54
CA PHE A 108 4.40 6.92 17.55
C PHE A 108 4.11 7.33 19.00
N TYR A 109 4.39 8.59 19.33
CA TYR A 109 4.34 9.11 20.70
C TYR A 109 3.45 10.35 20.78
N ASP A 110 2.75 10.49 21.90
CA ASP A 110 1.83 11.59 22.22
C ASP A 110 0.76 11.83 21.14
N ARG A 111 0.28 13.07 20.98
CA ARG A 111 -0.75 13.48 19.99
C ARG A 111 -2.14 12.83 20.12
N VAL A 112 -2.45 12.24 21.28
CA VAL A 112 -3.75 11.61 21.57
C VAL A 112 -4.92 12.58 21.38
N SER A 113 -4.77 13.84 21.81
CA SER A 113 -5.75 14.92 21.63
C SER A 113 -6.04 15.24 20.16
N GLU A 114 -5.00 15.34 19.35
CA GLU A 114 -5.09 15.64 17.93
C GLU A 114 -5.70 14.44 17.18
N LEU A 115 -5.30 13.21 17.49
CA LEU A 115 -5.92 12.00 16.94
C LEU A 115 -7.40 11.89 17.31
N ALA A 116 -7.78 12.17 18.55
CA ALA A 116 -9.18 12.17 18.98
C ALA A 116 -10.01 13.22 18.21
N THR A 117 -9.46 14.42 18.02
CA THR A 117 -10.10 15.49 17.24
C THR A 117 -10.29 15.09 15.77
N LEU A 118 -9.24 14.57 15.14
CA LEU A 118 -9.26 14.14 13.74
C LEU A 118 -10.21 12.94 13.51
N ASN A 119 -10.25 11.97 14.42
CA ASN A 119 -11.23 10.88 14.40
C ASN A 119 -12.66 11.40 14.55
N GLY A 120 -12.90 12.40 15.41
CA GLY A 120 -14.21 13.08 15.52
C GLY A 120 -14.67 13.70 14.20
N TRP A 121 -13.79 14.48 13.57
CA TRP A 121 -14.06 15.11 12.27
C TRP A 121 -14.38 14.09 11.17
N ILE A 122 -13.67 12.96 11.12
CA ILE A 122 -13.95 11.89 10.14
C ILE A 122 -15.28 11.18 10.45
N ARG A 123 -15.44 10.66 11.68
CA ARG A 123 -16.54 9.73 12.03
C ARG A 123 -17.86 10.42 12.32
N GLN A 124 -17.82 11.54 13.05
CA GLN A 124 -19.01 12.22 13.58
C GLN A 124 -19.44 13.35 12.64
N ASP A 125 -18.53 14.27 12.33
CA ASP A 125 -18.82 15.45 11.50
C ASP A 125 -18.83 15.14 10.00
N ARG A 126 -18.30 13.96 9.61
CA ARG A 126 -18.18 13.48 8.22
C ARG A 126 -17.42 14.45 7.30
N CYS A 127 -16.37 15.07 7.83
CA CYS A 127 -15.49 15.96 7.10
C CYS A 127 -14.80 15.22 5.94
N ARG A 128 -15.13 15.60 4.70
CA ARG A 128 -14.56 15.01 3.47
C ARG A 128 -13.16 15.52 3.11
N LEU A 129 -12.72 16.60 3.75
CA LEU A 129 -11.40 17.20 3.55
C LEU A 129 -10.92 17.75 4.90
N ILE A 130 -9.69 17.38 5.29
CA ILE A 130 -9.03 17.82 6.51
C ILE A 130 -7.60 18.26 6.15
N ALA A 131 -7.19 19.44 6.61
CA ALA A 131 -5.85 19.97 6.38
C ALA A 131 -5.05 19.99 7.70
N ILE A 132 -3.94 19.25 7.76
CA ILE A 132 -3.04 19.23 8.92
C ILE A 132 -1.89 20.21 8.67
N LEU A 133 -1.91 21.34 9.38
CA LEU A 133 -0.97 22.46 9.19
C LEU A 133 0.01 22.59 10.37
N GLY A 134 1.10 23.32 10.17
CA GLY A 134 2.13 23.57 11.19
C GLY A 134 3.56 23.54 10.65
N MET A 135 4.53 23.88 11.50
CA MET A 135 5.96 24.01 11.13
C MET A 135 6.59 22.70 10.58
N GLY A 136 7.74 22.83 9.93
CA GLY A 136 8.57 21.69 9.51
C GLY A 136 8.96 20.80 10.71
N GLY A 137 9.17 19.51 10.48
CA GLY A 137 9.58 18.56 11.53
C GLY A 137 8.50 18.16 12.56
N MET A 138 7.38 18.89 12.66
CA MET A 138 6.33 18.70 13.70
C MET A 138 5.52 17.38 13.63
N GLY A 139 5.98 16.36 12.89
CA GLY A 139 5.31 15.05 12.84
C GLY A 139 4.00 14.98 12.06
N LYS A 140 3.59 16.05 11.34
CA LYS A 140 2.31 16.12 10.60
C LYS A 140 2.04 14.90 9.71
N THR A 141 3.04 14.45 8.95
CA THR A 141 2.95 13.28 8.05
C THR A 141 2.80 11.98 8.81
N ALA A 142 3.42 11.86 9.99
CA ALA A 142 3.24 10.70 10.87
C ALA A 142 1.85 10.71 11.52
N LEU A 143 1.34 11.88 11.92
CA LEU A 143 -0.01 12.04 12.47
C LEU A 143 -1.09 11.64 11.46
N SER A 144 -0.99 12.09 10.20
CA SER A 144 -1.91 11.68 9.14
C SER A 144 -1.84 10.17 8.83
N MET A 145 -0.64 9.58 8.88
CA MET A 145 -0.50 8.12 8.73
C MET A 145 -1.11 7.36 9.89
N LYS A 146 -0.89 7.79 11.14
CA LYS A 146 -1.44 7.13 12.32
C LYS A 146 -2.97 7.23 12.38
N LEU A 147 -3.53 8.35 11.92
CA LEU A 147 -4.97 8.51 11.72
C LEU A 147 -5.50 7.53 10.65
N ALA A 148 -4.81 7.41 9.51
CA ALA A 148 -5.19 6.49 8.45
C ALA A 148 -5.14 5.02 8.92
N GLU A 149 -4.11 4.60 9.66
CA GLU A 149 -4.06 3.26 10.28
C GLU A 149 -5.24 3.00 11.24
N GLN A 150 -5.71 4.02 11.97
CA GLN A 150 -6.81 3.90 12.94
C GLN A 150 -8.21 3.89 12.31
N THR A 151 -8.33 4.32 11.05
CA THR A 151 -9.60 4.48 10.34
C THR A 151 -9.71 3.64 9.07
N GLN A 152 -8.65 2.90 8.68
CA GLN A 152 -8.59 2.16 7.42
C GLN A 152 -9.77 1.20 7.22
N ASP A 153 -10.16 0.47 8.28
CA ASP A 153 -11.23 -0.53 8.25
C ASP A 153 -12.64 0.07 8.08
N GLU A 154 -12.78 1.40 8.15
CA GLU A 154 -14.03 2.13 7.90
C GLU A 154 -14.19 2.57 6.44
N PHE A 155 -13.14 2.41 5.62
CA PHE A 155 -13.13 2.78 4.21
C PHE A 155 -12.94 1.54 3.32
N GLU A 156 -13.73 1.45 2.26
CA GLU A 156 -13.57 0.42 1.23
C GLU A 156 -12.17 0.47 0.58
N LEU A 157 -11.64 1.69 0.39
CA LEU A 157 -10.32 1.97 -0.16
C LEU A 157 -9.59 3.03 0.66
N VAL A 158 -8.28 2.82 0.87
CA VAL A 158 -7.37 3.86 1.38
C VAL A 158 -6.20 4.04 0.42
N ILE A 159 -5.91 5.29 0.08
CA ILE A 159 -4.81 5.65 -0.82
C ILE A 159 -3.94 6.72 -0.16
N TRP A 160 -2.65 6.41 0.01
CA TRP A 160 -1.64 7.36 0.45
C TRP A 160 -0.71 7.74 -0.71
N ARG A 161 -0.51 9.04 -0.95
CA ARG A 161 0.40 9.54 -2.00
C ARG A 161 1.32 10.62 -1.47
N SER A 162 2.61 10.44 -1.73
CA SER A 162 3.65 11.43 -1.48
C SER A 162 3.66 12.44 -2.63
N LEU A 163 3.49 13.71 -2.31
CA LEU A 163 3.67 14.83 -3.26
C LEU A 163 5.05 15.50 -3.10
N ARG A 164 5.98 14.84 -2.41
CA ARG A 164 7.35 15.32 -2.21
C ARG A 164 8.05 15.40 -3.57
N ASN A 165 8.84 16.44 -3.78
CA ASN A 165 9.55 16.72 -5.04
C ASN A 165 8.63 16.99 -6.25
N ALA A 166 7.35 17.28 -6.02
CA ALA A 166 6.37 17.64 -7.07
C ALA A 166 6.32 16.62 -8.23
N PRO A 167 5.86 15.38 -7.99
CA PRO A 167 5.69 14.38 -9.04
C PRO A 167 4.75 14.92 -10.14
N PRO A 168 4.94 14.53 -11.42
CA PRO A 168 4.04 14.96 -12.49
C PRO A 168 2.59 14.61 -12.19
N VAL A 169 1.69 15.58 -12.39
CA VAL A 169 0.26 15.41 -12.10
C VAL A 169 -0.34 14.27 -12.93
N LEU A 170 0.12 14.09 -14.17
CA LEU A 170 -0.33 13.00 -15.03
C LEU A 170 0.05 11.63 -14.44
N ASP A 171 1.29 11.43 -14.01
CA ASP A 171 1.77 10.18 -13.38
C ASP A 171 0.97 9.84 -12.12
N LEU A 172 0.67 10.85 -11.30
CA LEU A 172 -0.17 10.70 -10.12
C LEU A 172 -1.59 10.25 -10.49
N LEU A 173 -2.22 10.90 -11.49
CA LEU A 173 -3.57 10.55 -11.93
C LEU A 173 -3.63 9.15 -12.57
N VAL A 174 -2.66 8.82 -13.43
CA VAL A 174 -2.47 7.48 -14.02
C VAL A 174 -2.40 6.42 -12.94
N ASN A 175 -1.56 6.64 -11.92
CA ASN A 175 -1.37 5.71 -10.81
C ASN A 175 -2.61 5.57 -9.90
N LEU A 176 -3.37 6.66 -9.71
CA LEU A 176 -4.65 6.62 -8.99
C LEU A 176 -5.71 5.83 -9.76
N VAL A 177 -5.86 6.08 -11.07
CA VAL A 177 -6.81 5.37 -11.93
C VAL A 177 -6.49 3.87 -11.97
N GLN A 178 -5.22 3.49 -12.19
CA GLN A 178 -4.80 2.07 -12.20
C GLN A 178 -5.10 1.34 -10.89
N PHE A 179 -4.95 2.01 -9.75
CA PHE A 179 -5.28 1.40 -8.45
C PHE A 179 -6.79 1.23 -8.28
N LEU A 180 -7.57 2.27 -8.59
CA LEU A 180 -9.03 2.27 -8.48
C LEU A 180 -9.70 1.32 -9.48
N SER A 181 -9.06 1.06 -10.63
CA SER A 181 -9.53 0.09 -11.63
C SER A 181 -9.05 -1.34 -11.36
N SER A 182 -8.41 -1.61 -10.22
CA SER A 182 -7.75 -2.90 -9.92
C SER A 182 -6.85 -3.42 -11.06
N GLN A 183 -6.11 -2.49 -11.68
CA GLN A 183 -5.23 -2.71 -12.86
C GLN A 183 -5.92 -3.22 -14.14
N GLN A 184 -7.25 -3.20 -14.21
CA GLN A 184 -7.99 -3.61 -15.41
C GLN A 184 -7.96 -2.59 -16.55
N GLU A 185 -7.66 -1.31 -16.27
CA GLU A 185 -7.59 -0.28 -17.30
C GLU A 185 -6.23 -0.27 -18.00
N ILE A 186 -6.21 -0.79 -19.23
CA ILE A 186 -5.01 -0.90 -20.08
C ILE A 186 -4.80 0.36 -20.93
N ASN A 187 -5.88 1.04 -21.34
CA ASN A 187 -5.85 2.24 -22.17
C ASN A 187 -6.14 3.49 -21.32
N LEU A 188 -5.13 4.01 -20.63
CA LEU A 188 -5.28 5.29 -19.92
C LEU A 188 -5.19 6.48 -20.90
N PRO A 189 -5.91 7.59 -20.64
CA PRO A 189 -5.80 8.80 -21.44
C PRO A 189 -4.42 9.47 -21.30
N ASP A 190 -3.86 9.97 -22.41
CA ASP A 190 -2.61 10.76 -22.40
C ASP A 190 -2.80 12.22 -21.94
N SER A 191 -3.99 12.58 -21.45
CA SER A 191 -4.36 13.95 -21.08
C SER A 191 -4.86 14.03 -19.64
N ILE A 192 -4.49 15.11 -18.95
CA ILE A 192 -4.88 15.38 -17.56
C ILE A 192 -6.41 15.34 -17.41
N ASP A 193 -7.15 16.03 -18.29
CA ASP A 193 -8.62 16.08 -18.25
C ASP A 193 -9.24 14.68 -18.45
N GLY A 194 -8.70 13.88 -19.37
CA GLY A 194 -9.11 12.50 -19.56
C GLY A 194 -8.90 11.65 -18.31
N CYS A 195 -7.72 11.73 -17.69
CA CYS A 195 -7.44 11.01 -16.45
C CYS A 195 -8.30 11.50 -15.28
N VAL A 196 -8.60 12.81 -15.18
CA VAL A 196 -9.50 13.36 -14.16
C VAL A 196 -10.93 12.85 -14.34
N LEU A 197 -11.47 12.84 -15.56
CA LEU A 197 -12.78 12.27 -15.86
C LEU A 197 -12.84 10.78 -15.49
N ARG A 198 -11.76 10.04 -15.74
CA ARG A 198 -11.67 8.61 -15.44
C ARG A 198 -11.50 8.33 -13.94
N LEU A 199 -10.74 9.16 -13.23
CA LEU A 199 -10.66 9.16 -11.77
C LEU A 199 -12.03 9.41 -11.14
N ILE A 200 -12.76 10.43 -11.61
CA ILE A 200 -14.13 10.72 -11.16
C ILE A 200 -15.08 9.55 -11.43
N HIS A 201 -14.92 8.84 -12.56
CA HIS A 201 -15.72 7.65 -12.86
C HIS A 201 -15.56 6.58 -11.76
N TYR A 202 -14.34 6.15 -11.41
CA TYR A 202 -14.13 5.12 -10.38
C TYR A 202 -14.37 5.58 -8.93
N LEU A 203 -14.45 6.89 -8.68
CA LEU A 203 -14.83 7.45 -7.38
C LEU A 203 -16.35 7.58 -7.19
N ARG A 204 -17.17 7.31 -8.22
CA ARG A 204 -18.64 7.25 -8.07
C ARG A 204 -19.07 5.91 -7.49
N PRO A 205 -20.06 5.87 -6.58
CA PRO A 205 -20.60 4.62 -6.04
C PRO A 205 -21.10 3.66 -7.13
N ASP A 206 -21.79 4.20 -8.13
CA ASP A 206 -22.47 3.41 -9.18
C ASP A 206 -21.51 2.74 -10.18
N ALA A 207 -20.21 3.06 -10.13
CA ALA A 207 -19.19 2.50 -11.02
C ALA A 207 -18.50 1.24 -10.44
N ARG A 208 -18.92 0.79 -9.25
CA ARG A 208 -18.39 -0.37 -8.52
C ARG A 208 -19.43 -1.49 -8.55
N CYS A 209 -19.46 -2.22 -9.66
CA CYS A 209 -20.32 -3.39 -9.89
C CYS A 209 -19.47 -4.55 -10.39
#